data_AF-A0A3M0XHD1-F1
#
_entry.id   AF-A0A3M0XHD1-F1
#
_cell.length_a   1.000
_cell.length_b   1.000
_cell.length_c   1.000
_cell.angle_alpha   90.00
_cell.angle_beta   90.00
_cell.angle_gamma   90.00
#
_symmetry.space_group_name_H-M   'P 1'
#
loop_
_entity.id
_entity.type
_entity.pdbx_description
1 polymer ?
#
loop_
_entity_poly.entity_id
_entity_poly.type
_entity_poly.pdbx_seq_one_letter_code
_entity_poly.pdbx_strand_id
1 'polypeptide(L)'
;MSFWPVDQPDRVINVAQVRHLSPFRYPGGKTWFVPRVRRWLLSLPKRPRLFVEPFAGGAIVSLSVAAENLADQVLFVELDEQVAAVWQTILGEDADWLCDQILAFEMTAEHVDE
;
A
#
# COMPACT_ATOMS: atom_id res chain seq x y z
N MET A 1 4.98 -16.10 -25.06
CA MET A 1 3.82 -15.46 -24.39
C MET A 1 4.25 -14.08 -23.94
N SER A 2 3.79 -13.03 -24.62
CA SER A 2 3.92 -11.67 -24.07
C SER A 2 2.95 -11.60 -22.90
N PHE A 3 3.47 -11.43 -21.69
CA PHE A 3 2.61 -11.27 -20.53
C PHE A 3 1.81 -9.95 -20.61
N TRP A 4 2.29 -8.96 -21.37
CA TRP A 4 1.72 -7.61 -21.42
C TRP A 4 1.08 -7.34 -22.80
N PRO A 5 -0.16 -6.83 -22.85
CA PRO A 5 -0.67 -6.20 -24.07
C PRO A 5 0.19 -4.96 -24.34
N VAL A 6 1.04 -5.05 -25.35
CA VAL A 6 1.89 -3.94 -25.80
C VAL A 6 1.01 -3.02 -26.64
N ASP A 7 0.35 -2.04 -26.00
CA ASP A 7 -0.19 -0.87 -26.72
C ASP A 7 -0.62 0.23 -25.74
N GLN A 8 0.35 1.01 -25.26
CA GLN A 8 0.19 2.43 -24.94
C GLN A 8 1.54 3.02 -24.53
N PRO A 9 1.86 4.26 -24.94
CA PRO A 9 3.10 4.93 -24.52
C PRO A 9 3.16 5.01 -22.99
N ASP A 10 4.37 4.93 -22.43
CA ASP A 10 4.66 5.09 -21.01
C ASP A 10 4.21 6.47 -20.51
N ARG A 11 2.90 6.62 -20.26
CA ARG A 11 2.33 7.86 -19.74
C ARG A 11 2.81 8.02 -18.31
N VAL A 12 3.53 9.10 -18.04
CA VAL A 12 3.93 9.49 -16.69
C VAL A 12 2.67 9.56 -15.82
N ILE A 13 2.67 8.80 -14.73
CA ILE A 13 1.55 8.75 -13.78
C ILE A 13 1.67 9.93 -12.84
N ASN A 14 0.64 10.78 -12.78
CA ASN A 14 0.52 11.78 -11.73
C ASN A 14 0.14 11.07 -10.42
N VAL A 15 1.12 10.86 -9.53
CA VAL A 15 0.93 10.17 -8.25
C VAL A 15 -0.06 10.88 -7.33
N ALA A 16 -0.27 12.20 -7.48
CA ALA A 16 -1.24 12.95 -6.69
C ALA A 16 -2.71 12.64 -7.06
N GLN A 17 -2.95 11.98 -8.20
CA GLN A 17 -4.28 11.52 -8.59
C GLN A 17 -4.61 10.12 -8.04
N VAL A 18 -3.64 9.43 -7.45
CA VAL A 18 -3.85 8.13 -6.82
C VAL A 18 -4.27 8.36 -5.38
N ARG A 19 -5.28 7.62 -4.91
CA ARG A 19 -5.74 7.71 -3.52
C ARG A 19 -4.58 7.37 -2.58
N HIS A 20 -4.26 8.28 -1.66
CA HIS A 20 -3.22 8.07 -0.66
C HIS A 20 -3.76 7.18 0.46
N LEU A 21 -3.59 5.86 0.31
CA LEU A 21 -4.07 4.86 1.28
C LEU A 21 -3.01 4.48 2.31
N SER A 22 -1.73 4.65 1.98
CA SER A 22 -0.63 4.36 2.88
C SER A 22 -0.35 5.56 3.80
N PRO A 23 -0.12 5.36 5.11
CA PRO A 23 0.30 6.43 6.01
C PRO A 23 1.77 6.81 5.81
N PHE A 24 2.57 6.00 5.12
CA PHE A 24 4.00 6.21 4.98
C PHE A 24 4.40 7.07 3.78
N ARG A 25 5.38 7.95 4.00
CA ARG A 25 6.36 8.32 2.97
C ARG A 25 7.55 7.39 3.06
N TYR A 26 7.46 6.25 2.39
CA TYR A 26 8.48 5.21 2.43
C TYR A 26 9.36 5.21 1.18
N PRO A 27 10.68 4.92 1.28
CA PRO A 27 11.55 4.75 0.13
C PRO A 27 10.99 3.73 -0.88
N GLY A 28 11.16 4.02 -2.17
CA GLY A 28 10.66 3.15 -3.24
C GLY A 28 9.14 3.19 -3.44
N GLY A 29 8.47 4.27 -3.05
CA GLY A 29 7.01 4.45 -3.16
C GLY A 29 6.43 3.99 -4.51
N LYS A 30 5.60 2.95 -4.47
CA LYS A 30 5.05 2.25 -5.65
C LYS A 30 3.74 2.85 -6.15
N THR A 31 3.37 4.05 -5.73
CA THR A 31 2.12 4.72 -6.13
C THR A 31 2.00 4.86 -7.65
N TRP A 32 3.12 5.11 -8.34
CA TRP A 32 3.18 5.16 -9.81
C TRP A 32 2.78 3.85 -10.49
N PHE A 33 2.89 2.71 -9.79
CA PHE A 33 2.64 1.38 -10.33
C PHE A 33 1.17 0.95 -10.19
N VAL A 34 0.41 1.58 -9.29
CA VAL A 34 -1.01 1.25 -9.01
C VAL A 34 -1.87 1.19 -10.28
N PRO A 35 -1.81 2.14 -11.23
CA PRO A 35 -2.64 2.07 -12.43
C PRO A 35 -2.34 0.84 -13.31
N ARG A 36 -1.07 0.38 -13.33
CA ARG A 36 -0.66 -0.80 -14.09
C ARG A 36 -1.18 -2.08 -13.43
N VAL A 37 -1.04 -2.21 -12.11
CA VAL A 37 -1.58 -3.35 -11.36
C VAL A 37 -3.10 -3.43 -11.51
N ARG A 38 -3.79 -2.30 -11.36
CA ARG A 38 -5.24 -2.21 -11.56
C ARG A 38 -5.64 -2.70 -12.95
N ARG A 39 -5.00 -2.18 -14.01
CA ARG A 39 -5.27 -2.60 -15.39
C ARG A 39 -5.02 -4.09 -15.59
N TRP A 40 -3.90 -4.61 -15.07
CA TRP A 40 -3.58 -6.02 -15.16
C TRP A 40 -4.63 -6.90 -14.49
N LEU A 41 -5.00 -6.60 -13.24
CA LEU A 41 -6.02 -7.37 -12.50
C LEU A 41 -7.39 -7.33 -13.19
N LEU A 42 -7.80 -6.18 -13.72
CA LEU A 42 -9.06 -6.04 -14.48
C LEU A 42 -9.03 -6.74 -15.84
N SER A 43 -7.84 -7.03 -16.38
CA SER A 43 -7.71 -7.76 -17.65
C SER A 43 -7.80 -9.29 -17.48
N LEU A 44 -7.72 -9.79 -16.24
CA LEU A 44 -7.80 -11.22 -15.98
C LEU A 44 -9.25 -11.71 -16.22
N PRO A 45 -9.43 -12.93 -16.77
CA PRO A 45 -10.77 -13.47 -17.04
C PRO A 45 -11.59 -13.72 -15.78
N LYS A 46 -10.93 -13.80 -14.62
CA LYS A 46 -11.54 -13.97 -13.30
C LYS A 46 -10.75 -13.15 -12.28
N ARG A 47 -11.49 -12.61 -11.31
CA ARG A 47 -10.88 -11.95 -10.15
C ARG A 47 -10.03 -12.96 -9.36
N PRO A 48 -8.78 -12.63 -9.00
CA PRO A 48 -7.96 -13.51 -8.18
C PRO A 48 -8.54 -13.71 -6.78
N ARG A 49 -8.40 -14.92 -6.25
CA ARG A 49 -8.72 -15.22 -4.85
C ARG A 49 -7.73 -14.58 -3.87
N LEU A 50 -6.47 -14.50 -4.24
CA LEU A 50 -5.40 -13.97 -3.39
C LEU A 50 -4.45 -13.14 -4.24
N PHE A 51 -4.19 -11.91 -3.80
CA PHE A 51 -3.12 -11.06 -4.30
C PHE A 51 -1.98 -11.03 -3.27
N VAL A 52 -0.74 -11.19 -3.73
CA VAL A 52 0.45 -11.26 -2.87
C VAL A 52 1.44 -10.17 -3.22
N GLU A 53 1.84 -9.35 -2.24
CA GLU A 53 2.91 -8.35 -2.35
C GLU A 53 4.05 -8.66 -1.37
N PRO A 54 5.15 -9.29 -1.81
CA PRO A 54 6.21 -9.76 -0.92
C PRO A 54 7.12 -8.66 -0.37
N PHE A 55 7.06 -7.44 -0.92
CA PHE A 55 7.89 -6.30 -0.52
C PHE A 55 7.01 -5.06 -0.36
N ALA A 56 6.22 -5.05 0.71
CA ALA A 56 5.14 -4.09 0.89
C ALA A 56 5.67 -2.66 1.04
N GLY A 57 6.61 -2.43 1.94
CA GLY A 57 7.00 -1.10 2.44
C GLY A 57 5.75 -0.33 2.87
N GLY A 58 5.38 0.68 2.09
CA GLY A 58 4.12 1.42 2.25
C GLY A 58 2.84 0.65 1.87
N ALA A 59 2.92 -0.59 1.36
CA ALA A 59 1.78 -1.45 0.98
C ALA A 59 0.76 -0.83 0.01
N ILE A 60 1.07 0.27 -0.67
CA ILE A 60 0.11 1.05 -1.47
C ILE A 60 -0.55 0.23 -2.59
N VAL A 61 0.17 -0.74 -3.16
CA VAL A 61 -0.38 -1.63 -4.19
C VAL A 61 -1.43 -2.54 -3.57
N SER A 62 -1.08 -3.29 -2.52
CA SER A 62 -1.99 -4.15 -1.77
C SER A 62 -3.21 -3.40 -1.23
N LEU A 63 -3.01 -2.23 -0.63
CA LEU A 63 -4.10 -1.39 -0.13
C LEU A 63 -5.03 -0.93 -1.25
N SER A 64 -4.50 -0.59 -2.43
CA SER A 64 -5.33 -0.22 -3.59
C SER A 64 -6.12 -1.42 -4.10
N VAL A 65 -5.51 -2.61 -4.16
CA VAL A 65 -6.18 -3.86 -4.55
C VAL A 65 -7.34 -4.16 -3.60
N ALA A 66 -7.12 -4.04 -2.28
CA ALA A 66 -8.15 -4.26 -1.27
C ALA A 66 -9.27 -3.20 -1.34
N ALA A 67 -8.90 -1.91 -1.36
CA ALA A 67 -9.86 -0.79 -1.38
C ALA A 67 -10.76 -0.77 -2.62
N GLU A 68 -10.28 -1.32 -3.74
CA GLU A 68 -11.02 -1.41 -4.99
C GLU A 68 -11.61 -2.80 -5.24
N ASN A 69 -11.50 -3.72 -4.27
CA ASN A 69 -12.07 -5.07 -4.33
C ASN A 69 -11.59 -5.87 -5.57
N LEU A 70 -10.32 -5.72 -5.93
CA LEU A 70 -9.69 -6.32 -7.12
C LEU A 70 -9.16 -7.75 -6.88
N ALA A 71 -9.18 -8.23 -5.63
CA ALA A 71 -8.95 -9.61 -5.25
C ALA A 71 -9.84 -9.96 -4.04
N ASP A 72 -10.14 -11.25 -3.82
CA ASP A 72 -10.95 -11.65 -2.66
C ASP A 72 -10.18 -11.47 -1.34
N GLN A 73 -8.87 -11.68 -1.37
CA GLN A 73 -7.95 -11.49 -0.26
C GLN A 73 -6.64 -10.86 -0.74
N VAL A 74 -6.01 -10.11 0.17
CA VAL A 74 -4.71 -9.49 -0.05
C VAL A 74 -3.79 -9.94 1.07
N LEU A 75 -2.60 -10.38 0.71
CA LEU A 75 -1.51 -10.70 1.62
C LEU A 75 -0.29 -9.88 1.20
N PHE A 76 0.28 -9.13 2.13
CA PHE A 76 1.54 -8.44 1.89
C PHE A 76 2.52 -8.75 3.00
N VAL A 77 3.80 -8.75 2.66
CA VAL A 77 4.91 -9.11 3.56
C VAL A 77 5.90 -7.96 3.57
N GLU A 78 6.47 -7.70 4.74
CA GLU A 78 7.58 -6.79 4.92
C GLU A 78 8.63 -7.45 5.84
N LEU A 79 9.91 -7.28 5.51
CA LEU A 79 11.01 -7.88 6.24
C LEU A 79 11.45 -7.00 7.41
N ASP A 80 11.37 -5.67 7.25
CA ASP A 80 11.70 -4.75 8.34
C ASP A 80 10.68 -4.89 9.47
N GLU A 81 11.15 -5.35 10.63
CA GLU A 81 10.30 -5.65 11.79
C GLU A 81 9.57 -4.40 12.32
N GLN A 82 10.16 -3.21 12.21
CA GLN A 82 9.54 -1.97 12.68
C GLN A 82 8.41 -1.56 11.73
N VAL A 83 8.62 -1.67 10.42
CA VAL A 83 7.55 -1.41 9.43
C VAL A 83 6.45 -2.46 9.54
N ALA A 84 6.81 -3.73 9.72
CA ALA A 84 5.85 -4.82 9.91
C ALA A 84 5.02 -4.61 11.18
N ALA A 85 5.62 -4.18 12.30
CA ALA A 85 4.92 -3.87 13.54
C ALA A 85 3.86 -2.78 13.33
N VAL A 86 4.20 -1.70 12.62
CA VAL A 86 3.22 -0.65 12.32
C VAL A 86 2.03 -1.20 11.52
N TRP A 87 2.26 -2.06 10.52
CA TRP A 87 1.15 -2.69 9.79
C TRP A 87 0.31 -3.62 10.65
N GLN A 88 0.93 -4.39 11.54
CA GLN A 88 0.23 -5.25 12.49
C GLN A 88 -0.62 -4.43 13.46
N THR A 89 -0.12 -3.29 13.95
CA THR A 89 -0.89 -2.37 14.80
C THR A 89 -2.07 -1.76 14.04
N ILE A 90 -1.85 -1.21 12.85
CA ILE A 90 -2.89 -0.54 12.05
C ILE A 90 -4.00 -1.50 11.62
N LEU A 91 -3.65 -2.74 11.25
CA LEU A 91 -4.60 -3.74 10.75
C LEU A 91 -5.13 -4.67 11.85
N GLY A 92 -4.59 -4.56 13.07
CA GLY A 92 -4.94 -5.36 14.24
C GLY A 92 -5.93 -4.66 15.16
N GLU A 93 -5.92 -5.06 16.43
CA GLU A 93 -6.83 -4.55 17.47
C GLU A 93 -6.37 -3.20 18.07
N ASP A 94 -5.09 -2.85 17.89
CA ASP A 94 -4.46 -1.68 18.51
C ASP A 94 -4.54 -0.40 17.65
N ALA A 95 -5.32 -0.42 16.56
CA ALA A 95 -5.43 0.72 15.65
C ALA A 95 -5.95 1.98 16.35
N ASP A 96 -6.98 1.83 17.19
CA ASP A 96 -7.56 2.95 17.95
C ASP A 96 -6.57 3.50 18.99
N TRP A 97 -5.82 2.61 19.67
CA TRP A 97 -4.76 3.01 20.57
C TRP A 97 -3.69 3.85 19.84
N LEU A 98 -3.24 3.40 18.67
CA LEU A 98 -2.26 4.13 17.87
C LEU A 98 -2.81 5.51 17.45
N CYS A 99 -4.08 5.58 17.04
CA CYS A 99 -4.73 6.86 16.74
C CYS A 99 -4.74 7.79 17.95
N ASP A 100 -5.09 7.29 19.13
CA ASP A 100 -5.08 8.08 20.37
C ASP A 100 -3.67 8.58 20.71
N GLN A 101 -2.64 7.73 20.58
CA GLN A 101 -1.25 8.15 20.79
C GLN A 101 -0.84 9.27 19.83
N ILE A 102 -1.17 9.14 18.53
CA ILE A 102 -0.84 10.16 17.52
C ILE A 102 -1.55 11.48 17.83
N LEU A 103 -2.83 11.43 18.22
CA LEU A 103 -3.61 12.64 18.53
C LEU A 103 -3.19 13.32 19.84
N ALA A 104 -2.71 12.54 20.81
CA ALA A 104 -2.22 13.05 22.08
C ALA A 104 -0.75 13.51 22.04
N PHE A 105 0.00 13.18 20.99
CA PHE A 105 1.42 13.50 20.89
C PHE A 105 1.66 15.02 20.78
N GLU A 106 2.34 15.59 21.78
CA GLU A 106 2.76 16.98 21.77
C GLU A 106 4.08 17.15 21.02
N MET A 107 4.03 17.81 19.86
CA MET A 107 5.21 18.07 19.01
C MET A 107 6.12 19.16 19.61
N THR A 108 6.92 18.78 20.61
CA THR A 108 8.01 19.59 21.17
C THR A 108 9.37 19.07 20.69
N ALA A 109 10.43 19.87 20.78
CA ALA A 109 11.77 19.41 20.39
C ALA A 109 12.25 18.24 21.27
N GLU A 110 11.91 18.28 22.56
CA GLU A 110 12.27 17.26 23.55
C GLU A 110 11.63 15.90 23.21
N HIS A 111 10.33 15.86 22.88
CA HIS A 111 9.64 14.61 22.55
C HIS A 111 10.00 14.00 21.19
N VAL A 112 10.69 14.74 20.31
CA VAL A 112 11.11 14.23 18.98
C VAL A 112 12.48 13.56 19.03
N ASP A 113 13.33 13.95 19.99
CA ASP A 113 14.69 13.42 20.14
C ASP A 113 14.78 12.23 21.11
N GLU A 114 13.69 11.89 21.81
CA GLU A 114 13.52 10.66 22.61
C GLU A 114 13.20 9.42 21.75
#